data_AF-A0AAJ5WNC8-F1
#
_entry.id   AF-A0AAJ5WNC8-F1
#
_cell.length_a   1.000
_cell.length_b   1.000
_cell.length_c   1.000
_cell.angle_alpha   90.00
_cell.angle_beta   90.00
_cell.angle_gamma   90.00
#
_symmetry.space_group_name_H-M   'P 1'
#
loop_
_entity.id
_entity.type
_entity.pdbx_description
1 polymer ?
#
loop_
_entity_poly.entity_id
_entity_poly.type
_entity_poly.pdbx_seq_one_letter_code
_entity_poly.pdbx_strand_id
1 'polypeptide(L)'
;MTRFTGLIGFLVVLLTMPLGHALMIIMEKTLGHEHVYLAAFLLGFAGLLLLILGSRLKKENKSTFAGLFAGLFIWTGWIEFGFVYIANRYNVQPLIENGQVVTKPEYLIMPASAGFLVIIILHYLFSTKTGCVFFCWMQKRLRIPVPRNQPIKAQKNFAVITAIELIAILWTFYLVLLFSYDNTFFGDRHPVTYLIAFGSLLWSLFLIRNLFRIKHMGYAIRYAIPAVIIFWNFVEILGRWNILNEIWVKPYEYWLEMILTLVIFVVLFGVSLLEKRTNIPYTPKTTS
;
A
#
# COMPACT_ATOMS: atom_id res chain seq x y z
N MET A 1 -4.69 23.55 -11.20
CA MET A 1 -4.38 22.18 -10.72
C MET A 1 -4.55 21.99 -9.21
N THR A 2 -4.27 23.01 -8.38
CA THR A 2 -4.37 22.92 -6.90
C THR A 2 -5.73 22.48 -6.33
N ARG A 3 -6.84 22.64 -7.08
CA ARG A 3 -8.17 22.15 -6.66
C ARG A 3 -8.35 20.64 -6.82
N PHE A 4 -7.52 19.97 -7.63
CA PHE A 4 -7.64 18.54 -7.93
C PHE A 4 -6.46 17.71 -7.43
N THR A 5 -5.46 18.32 -6.77
CA THR A 5 -4.27 17.63 -6.26
C THR A 5 -4.63 16.41 -5.38
N GLY A 6 -5.61 16.56 -4.48
CA GLY A 6 -6.10 15.44 -3.66
C GLY A 6 -6.74 14.30 -4.46
N LEU A 7 -7.57 14.64 -5.47
CA LEU A 7 -8.20 13.66 -6.35
C LEU A 7 -7.18 12.93 -7.23
N ILE A 8 -6.25 13.68 -7.83
CA ILE A 8 -5.18 13.10 -8.66
C ILE A 8 -4.31 12.18 -7.80
N GLY A 9 -3.92 12.63 -6.59
CA GLY A 9 -3.14 11.81 -5.67
C GLY A 9 -3.86 10.52 -5.27
N PHE A 10 -5.17 10.60 -4.98
CA PHE A 10 -6.01 9.43 -4.71
C PHE A 10 -6.02 8.47 -5.90
N LEU A 11 -6.33 8.95 -7.10
CA LEU A 11 -6.45 8.12 -8.30
C LEU A 11 -5.12 7.47 -8.68
N VAL A 12 -3.99 8.20 -8.59
CA VAL A 12 -2.67 7.64 -8.88
C VAL A 12 -2.39 6.45 -7.97
N VAL A 13 -2.63 6.58 -6.66
CA VAL A 13 -2.40 5.48 -5.71
C VAL A 13 -3.47 4.39 -5.84
N LEU A 14 -4.72 4.73 -6.12
CA LEU A 14 -5.80 3.75 -6.32
C LEU A 14 -5.48 2.82 -7.48
N LEU A 15 -5.04 3.37 -8.62
CA LEU A 15 -4.77 2.60 -9.82
C LEU A 15 -3.52 1.72 -9.71
N THR A 16 -2.63 1.94 -8.73
CA THR A 16 -1.50 1.01 -8.53
C THR A 16 -1.96 -0.37 -8.04
N MET A 17 -3.09 -0.47 -7.35
CA MET A 17 -3.60 -1.76 -6.84
C MET A 17 -4.05 -2.72 -7.96
N PRO A 18 -5.01 -2.36 -8.84
CA PRO A 18 -5.42 -3.25 -9.91
C PRO A 18 -4.29 -3.50 -10.91
N LEU A 19 -3.45 -2.50 -11.20
CA LEU A 19 -2.28 -2.67 -12.06
C LEU A 19 -1.25 -3.64 -11.46
N GLY A 20 -1.03 -3.58 -10.14
CA GLY A 20 -0.14 -4.51 -9.43
C GLY A 20 -0.62 -5.95 -9.54
N HIS A 21 -1.89 -6.21 -9.23
CA HIS A 21 -2.49 -7.55 -9.32
C HIS A 21 -2.42 -8.12 -10.74
N ALA A 22 -2.80 -7.31 -11.74
CA ALA A 22 -2.73 -7.71 -13.13
C ALA A 22 -1.29 -8.02 -13.57
N LEU A 23 -0.33 -7.18 -13.18
CA LEU A 23 1.08 -7.38 -13.50
C LEU A 23 1.62 -8.68 -12.90
N MET A 24 1.27 -8.99 -11.65
CA MET A 24 1.67 -10.25 -11.01
C MET A 24 1.19 -11.47 -11.78
N ILE A 25 -0.09 -11.49 -12.17
CA ILE A 25 -0.67 -12.62 -12.91
C ILE A 25 -0.02 -12.77 -14.29
N ILE A 26 0.26 -11.65 -14.96
CA ILE A 26 0.99 -11.65 -16.23
C ILE A 26 2.39 -12.21 -16.02
N MET A 27 3.12 -11.79 -14.98
CA MET A 27 4.45 -12.30 -14.67
C MET A 27 4.43 -13.81 -14.40
N GLU A 28 3.51 -14.30 -13.58
CA GLU A 28 3.38 -15.73 -13.27
C GLU A 28 3.10 -16.57 -14.53
N LYS A 29 2.17 -16.11 -15.39
CA LYS A 29 1.78 -16.84 -16.60
C LYS A 29 2.80 -16.76 -17.72
N THR A 30 3.52 -15.65 -17.87
CA THR A 30 4.47 -15.45 -18.98
C THR A 30 5.85 -16.02 -18.71
N LEU A 31 6.34 -15.92 -17.46
CA LEU A 31 7.69 -16.33 -17.10
C LEU A 31 7.76 -17.77 -16.58
N GLY A 32 6.63 -18.32 -16.14
CA GLY A 32 6.58 -19.63 -15.49
C GLY A 32 7.34 -19.67 -14.16
N HIS A 33 7.28 -20.81 -13.47
CA HIS A 33 7.85 -20.92 -12.12
C HIS A 33 9.38 -20.74 -12.07
N GLU A 34 10.13 -21.09 -13.13
CA GLU A 34 11.59 -20.96 -13.10
C GLU A 34 12.07 -19.52 -13.16
N HIS A 35 11.47 -18.69 -14.02
CA HIS A 35 11.94 -17.32 -14.27
C HIS A 35 11.20 -16.28 -13.42
N VAL A 36 9.99 -16.58 -12.92
CA VAL A 36 9.23 -15.63 -12.11
C VAL A 36 9.95 -15.25 -10.81
N TYR A 37 10.66 -16.20 -10.18
CA TYR A 37 11.40 -15.90 -8.94
C TYR A 37 12.61 -15.01 -9.17
N LEU A 38 13.34 -15.24 -10.28
CA LEU A 38 14.44 -14.36 -10.67
C LEU A 38 13.92 -12.96 -10.99
N ALA A 39 12.81 -12.87 -11.75
CA ALA A 39 12.18 -11.59 -12.07
C ALA A 39 11.69 -10.87 -10.81
N ALA A 40 11.09 -11.57 -9.85
CA ALA A 40 10.67 -11.03 -8.57
C ALA A 40 11.86 -10.52 -7.73
N PHE A 41 12.96 -11.28 -7.69
CA PHE A 41 14.18 -10.83 -7.02
C PHE A 41 14.75 -9.55 -7.66
N LEU A 42 14.82 -9.51 -9.00
CA LEU A 42 15.27 -8.33 -9.75
C LEU A 42 14.33 -7.13 -9.56
N LEU A 43 13.01 -7.36 -9.47
CA LEU A 43 12.02 -6.33 -9.19
C LEU A 43 12.25 -5.71 -7.81
N GLY A 44 12.41 -6.53 -6.76
CA GLY A 44 12.73 -6.04 -5.42
C GLY A 44 14.07 -5.30 -5.37
N PHE A 45 15.08 -5.78 -6.11
CA PHE A 45 16.37 -5.10 -6.23
C PHE A 45 16.25 -3.74 -6.95
N ALA A 46 15.45 -3.65 -8.01
CA ALA A 46 15.13 -2.38 -8.66
C ALA A 46 14.42 -1.43 -7.70
N GLY A 47 13.53 -1.95 -6.83
CA GLY A 47 12.92 -1.20 -5.73
C GLY A 47 13.95 -0.63 -4.75
N LEU A 48 14.94 -1.44 -4.34
CA LEU A 48 16.03 -0.99 -3.47
C LEU A 48 16.86 0.13 -4.14
N LEU A 49 17.26 -0.05 -5.39
CA LEU A 49 18.01 0.99 -6.13
C LEU A 49 17.19 2.28 -6.25
N LEU A 50 15.91 2.17 -6.57
CA LEU A 50 15.01 3.31 -6.65
C LEU A 50 14.86 4.02 -5.30
N LEU A 51 14.83 3.28 -4.18
CA LEU A 51 14.81 3.84 -2.83
C LEU A 51 16.09 4.63 -2.52
N ILE A 52 17.25 4.05 -2.84
CA ILE A 52 18.56 4.70 -2.63
C ILE A 52 18.66 5.97 -3.47
N LEU A 53 18.30 5.92 -4.75
CA LEU A 53 18.30 7.09 -5.63
C LEU A 53 17.27 8.13 -5.18
N GLY A 54 16.07 7.67 -4.81
CA GLY A 54 14.96 8.49 -4.31
C GLY A 54 15.28 9.23 -3.02
N SER A 55 16.09 8.62 -2.15
CA SER A 55 16.55 9.21 -0.89
C SER A 55 17.43 10.43 -1.08
N ARG A 56 18.13 10.51 -2.22
CA ARG A 56 19.03 11.61 -2.58
C ARG A 56 18.31 12.76 -3.29
N LEU A 57 17.02 12.59 -3.62
CA LEU A 57 16.24 13.62 -4.31
C LEU A 57 15.86 14.77 -3.37
N LYS A 58 16.20 16.00 -3.77
CA LYS A 58 15.85 17.22 -3.03
C LYS A 58 14.38 17.66 -3.18
N LYS A 59 13.71 17.23 -4.26
CA LYS A 59 12.32 17.59 -4.54
C LYS A 59 11.36 16.61 -3.85
N GLU A 60 10.53 17.12 -2.94
CA GLU A 60 9.57 16.32 -2.15
C GLU A 60 8.67 15.43 -3.03
N ASN A 61 8.05 15.97 -4.10
CA ASN A 61 7.15 15.20 -4.96
C ASN A 61 7.88 14.00 -5.60
N LYS A 62 9.05 14.24 -6.23
CA LYS A 62 9.82 13.17 -6.89
C LYS A 62 10.33 12.14 -5.88
N SER A 63 10.77 12.58 -4.71
CA SER A 63 11.20 11.70 -3.62
C SER A 63 10.04 10.84 -3.12
N THR A 64 8.85 11.42 -2.95
CA THR A 64 7.63 10.70 -2.55
C THR A 64 7.25 9.63 -3.58
N PHE A 65 7.23 9.97 -4.87
CA PHE A 65 6.94 8.99 -5.94
C PHE A 65 7.98 7.88 -6.01
N ALA A 66 9.28 8.21 -5.91
CA ALA A 66 10.32 7.19 -5.84
C ALA A 66 10.10 6.25 -4.64
N GLY A 67 9.68 6.79 -3.49
CA GLY A 67 9.29 6.01 -2.32
C GLY A 67 8.08 5.10 -2.55
N LEU A 68 7.01 5.62 -3.18
CA LEU A 68 5.81 4.83 -3.53
C LEU A 68 6.18 3.61 -4.38
N PHE A 69 6.85 3.82 -5.52
CA PHE A 69 7.21 2.71 -6.41
C PHE A 69 8.28 1.79 -5.82
N ALA A 70 9.25 2.33 -5.07
CA ALA A 70 10.22 1.51 -4.37
C ALA A 70 9.52 0.57 -3.38
N GLY A 71 8.56 1.09 -2.60
CA GLY A 71 7.77 0.29 -1.68
C GLY A 71 6.95 -0.78 -2.40
N LEU A 72 6.28 -0.45 -3.51
CA LEU A 72 5.53 -1.41 -4.32
C LEU A 72 6.43 -2.52 -4.87
N PHE A 73 7.60 -2.17 -5.44
CA PHE A 73 8.52 -3.15 -6.01
C PHE A 73 9.16 -4.06 -4.96
N ILE A 74 9.52 -3.51 -3.79
CA ILE A 74 10.02 -4.30 -2.66
C ILE A 74 8.93 -5.23 -2.13
N TRP A 75 7.70 -4.72 -1.97
CA TRP A 75 6.56 -5.52 -1.52
C TRP A 75 6.29 -6.69 -2.47
N THR A 76 6.01 -6.40 -3.74
CA THR A 76 5.70 -7.42 -4.73
C THR A 76 6.88 -8.38 -4.92
N GLY A 77 8.09 -7.86 -5.13
CA GLY A 77 9.25 -8.68 -5.47
C GLY A 77 9.79 -9.53 -4.32
N TRP A 78 10.10 -8.92 -3.18
CA TRP A 78 10.78 -9.62 -2.09
C TRP A 78 9.85 -10.16 -1.01
N ILE A 79 8.72 -9.50 -0.75
CA ILE A 79 7.80 -9.94 0.31
C ILE A 79 6.80 -10.94 -0.28
N GLU A 80 5.99 -10.52 -1.25
CA GLU A 80 4.90 -11.32 -1.79
C GLU A 80 5.40 -12.54 -2.57
N PHE A 81 6.20 -12.33 -3.62
CA PHE A 81 6.83 -13.45 -4.34
C PHE A 81 7.83 -14.25 -3.49
N GLY A 82 8.33 -13.66 -2.40
CA GLY A 82 9.09 -14.40 -1.38
C GLY A 82 8.24 -15.47 -0.70
N PHE A 83 7.01 -15.14 -0.30
CA PHE A 83 6.06 -16.12 0.22
C PHE A 83 5.60 -17.13 -0.85
N VAL A 84 5.37 -16.69 -2.09
CA VAL A 84 5.05 -17.60 -3.22
C VAL A 84 6.17 -18.63 -3.42
N TYR A 85 7.43 -18.18 -3.43
CA TYR A 85 8.58 -19.07 -3.56
C TYR A 85 8.63 -20.11 -2.45
N ILE A 86 8.49 -19.69 -1.19
CA ILE A 86 8.53 -20.60 -0.04
C ILE A 86 7.35 -21.58 -0.08
N ALA A 87 6.15 -21.10 -0.38
CA ALA A 87 4.97 -21.95 -0.48
C ALA A 87 5.12 -23.04 -1.55
N ASN A 88 5.62 -22.67 -2.74
CA ASN A 88 5.87 -23.61 -3.82
C ASN A 88 7.03 -24.56 -3.51
N ARG A 89 8.13 -24.07 -2.93
CA ARG A 89 9.29 -24.89 -2.53
C ARG A 89 8.89 -26.02 -1.57
N TYR A 90 7.99 -25.74 -0.64
CA TYR A 90 7.52 -26.70 0.36
C TYR A 90 6.18 -27.35 0.01
N ASN A 91 5.66 -27.14 -1.22
CA ASN A 91 4.40 -27.71 -1.70
C ASN A 91 3.21 -27.47 -0.76
N VAL A 92 3.13 -26.26 -0.19
CA VAL A 92 2.01 -25.85 0.67
C VAL A 92 0.74 -25.87 -0.17
N GLN A 93 -0.26 -26.61 0.28
CA GLN A 93 -1.51 -26.75 -0.44
C GLN A 93 -2.37 -25.49 -0.27
N PRO A 94 -3.08 -25.05 -1.31
CA PRO A 94 -4.05 -23.96 -1.17
C PRO A 94 -5.19 -24.38 -0.26
N LEU A 95 -5.87 -23.41 0.36
CA LEU A 95 -7.13 -23.67 1.04
C LEU A 95 -8.22 -23.80 -0.02
N ILE A 96 -8.86 -24.96 -0.06
CA ILE A 96 -9.95 -25.28 -0.98
C ILE A 96 -11.24 -25.44 -0.18
N GLU A 97 -12.25 -24.67 -0.54
CA GLU A 97 -13.61 -24.81 -0.01
C GLU A 97 -14.56 -25.02 -1.19
N ASN A 98 -15.42 -26.04 -1.10
CA ASN A 98 -16.38 -26.38 -2.17
C ASN A 98 -15.74 -26.55 -3.56
N GLY A 99 -14.52 -27.08 -3.62
CA GLY A 99 -13.80 -27.31 -4.87
C GLY A 99 -13.19 -26.05 -5.51
N GLN A 100 -13.28 -24.90 -4.86
CA GLN A 100 -12.64 -23.66 -5.30
C GLN A 100 -11.48 -23.29 -4.38
N VAL A 101 -10.38 -22.81 -4.99
CA VAL A 101 -9.26 -22.25 -4.23
C VAL A 101 -9.72 -20.92 -3.64
N VAL A 102 -9.96 -20.90 -2.34
CA VAL A 102 -10.38 -19.69 -1.65
C VAL A 102 -9.17 -18.88 -1.20
N THR A 103 -8.12 -19.54 -0.68
CA THR A 103 -6.87 -18.86 -0.25
C THR A 103 -5.67 -19.52 -0.91
N LYS A 104 -4.83 -18.70 -1.54
CA LYS A 104 -3.58 -19.17 -2.17
C LYS A 104 -2.53 -19.59 -1.11
N PRO A 105 -1.61 -20.51 -1.44
CA PRO A 105 -0.64 -21.06 -0.49
C PRO A 105 0.22 -20.03 0.25
N GLU A 106 0.69 -19.01 -0.45
CA GLU A 106 1.53 -17.94 0.09
C GLU A 106 0.84 -17.18 1.23
N TYR A 107 -0.47 -17.02 1.14
CA TYR A 107 -1.30 -16.33 2.10
C TYR A 107 -1.62 -17.17 3.34
N LEU A 108 -1.37 -18.48 3.31
CA LEU A 108 -1.43 -19.34 4.49
C LEU A 108 -0.16 -19.24 5.36
N ILE A 109 0.96 -18.84 4.76
CA ILE A 109 2.26 -18.71 5.44
C ILE A 109 2.46 -17.28 5.95
N MET A 110 1.99 -16.28 5.20
CA MET A 110 2.15 -14.87 5.54
C MET A 110 1.73 -14.49 6.98
N PRO A 111 0.69 -15.08 7.61
CA PRO A 111 0.33 -14.81 9.00
C PRO A 111 1.47 -15.06 10.01
N ALA A 112 2.39 -15.99 9.73
CA ALA A 112 3.56 -16.25 10.57
C ALA A 112 4.49 -15.03 10.70
N SER A 113 4.36 -14.07 9.80
CA SER A 113 5.16 -12.84 9.79
C SER A 113 4.64 -11.75 10.76
N ALA A 114 3.49 -11.98 11.41
CA ALA A 114 2.86 -11.00 12.30
C ALA A 114 3.79 -10.51 13.43
N GLY A 115 4.61 -11.40 14.01
CA GLY A 115 5.57 -11.02 15.04
C GLY A 115 6.59 -9.98 14.57
N PHE A 116 7.08 -10.09 13.34
CA PHE A 116 8.00 -9.10 12.76
C PHE A 116 7.34 -7.75 12.55
N LEU A 117 6.07 -7.75 12.08
CA LEU A 117 5.31 -6.52 11.94
C LEU A 117 5.11 -5.83 13.28
N VAL A 118 4.80 -6.58 14.35
CA VAL A 118 4.63 -6.00 15.70
C VAL A 118 5.92 -5.30 16.15
N ILE A 119 7.09 -5.91 15.95
CA ILE A 119 8.39 -5.29 16.29
C ILE A 119 8.58 -3.97 15.52
N ILE A 120 8.27 -3.94 14.23
CA ILE A 120 8.37 -2.74 13.40
C ILE A 120 7.40 -1.66 13.91
N ILE A 121 6.13 -2.01 14.17
CA ILE A 121 5.13 -1.08 14.69
C ILE A 121 5.58 -0.50 16.03
N LEU A 122 6.11 -1.31 16.95
CA LEU A 122 6.60 -0.84 18.24
C LEU A 122 7.80 0.10 18.06
N HIS A 123 8.74 -0.23 17.16
CA HIS A 123 9.85 0.66 16.85
C HIS A 123 9.35 2.04 16.40
N TYR A 124 8.40 2.10 15.45
CA TYR A 124 7.84 3.37 14.99
C TYR A 124 6.97 4.05 16.07
N LEU A 125 6.24 3.29 16.87
CA LEU A 125 5.38 3.85 17.91
C LEU A 125 6.19 4.55 19.02
N PHE A 126 7.35 4.01 19.39
CA PHE A 126 8.21 4.60 20.43
C PHE A 126 9.37 5.46 19.87
N SER A 127 9.60 5.46 18.55
CA SER A 127 10.63 6.30 17.94
C SER A 127 10.23 7.78 17.86
N THR A 128 11.20 8.65 18.14
CA THR A 128 11.07 10.11 18.10
C THR A 128 11.11 10.69 16.67
N LYS A 129 11.53 9.89 15.68
CA LYS A 129 11.90 10.37 14.33
C LYS A 129 11.20 9.59 13.20
N THR A 130 9.89 9.39 13.29
CA THR A 130 9.17 8.59 12.29
C THR A 130 8.81 9.35 11.02
N GLY A 131 8.41 10.63 11.13
CA GLY A 131 7.96 11.43 9.99
C GLY A 131 6.66 10.97 9.32
N CYS A 132 6.15 9.78 9.65
CA CYS A 132 4.88 9.20 9.23
C CYS A 132 3.72 9.82 10.01
N VAL A 133 2.69 10.24 9.29
CA VAL A 133 1.51 10.93 9.85
C VAL A 133 0.71 9.99 10.74
N PHE A 134 0.57 8.71 10.34
CA PHE A 134 -0.16 7.70 11.09
C PHE A 134 0.44 7.45 12.48
N PHE A 135 1.75 7.17 12.56
CA PHE A 135 2.42 6.95 13.84
C PHE A 135 2.40 8.21 14.72
N CYS A 136 2.55 9.40 14.14
CA CYS A 136 2.42 10.65 14.89
C CYS A 136 1.03 10.85 15.49
N TRP A 137 -0.03 10.47 14.76
CA TRP A 137 -1.40 10.48 15.25
C TRP A 137 -1.59 9.45 16.38
N MET A 138 -1.09 8.23 16.22
CA MET A 138 -1.19 7.17 17.22
C MET A 138 -0.46 7.51 18.52
N GLN A 139 0.76 8.05 18.44
CA GLN A 139 1.52 8.54 19.60
C GLN A 139 0.76 9.62 20.39
N LYS A 140 0.09 10.56 19.68
CA LYS A 140 -0.74 11.60 20.32
C LYS A 140 -1.96 10.99 21.00
N ARG A 141 -2.64 10.05 20.34
CA ARG A 141 -3.85 9.42 20.87
C ARG A 141 -3.56 8.55 22.10
N LEU A 142 -2.45 7.82 22.09
CA LEU A 142 -2.00 6.94 23.17
C LEU A 142 -1.17 7.65 24.26
N ARG A 143 -0.99 8.98 24.16
CA ARG A 143 -0.22 9.80 25.12
C ARG A 143 1.19 9.27 25.41
N ILE A 144 1.85 8.70 24.41
CA ILE A 144 3.19 8.13 24.57
C ILE A 144 4.18 9.29 24.80
N PRO A 145 5.03 9.23 25.85
CA PRO A 145 5.99 10.27 26.17
C PRO A 145 7.18 10.21 25.20
N VAL A 146 6.98 10.76 24.00
CA VAL A 146 8.01 10.87 22.97
C VAL A 146 8.60 12.28 23.02
N PRO A 147 9.90 12.47 23.32
CA PRO A 147 10.50 13.81 23.37
C PRO A 147 10.47 14.47 21.98
N ARG A 148 9.56 15.43 21.79
CA ARG A 148 9.33 16.17 20.54
C ARG A 148 10.24 17.38 20.34
N ASN A 149 11.03 17.75 21.35
CA ASN A 149 11.78 19.01 21.40
C ASN A 149 13.14 18.98 20.67
N GLN A 150 13.47 17.93 19.91
CA GLN A 150 14.67 17.98 19.06
C GLN A 150 14.35 18.73 17.75
N PRO A 151 14.96 19.90 17.49
CA PRO A 151 14.81 20.58 16.22
C PRO A 151 15.32 19.65 15.12
N ILE A 152 14.44 19.28 14.19
CA ILE A 152 14.77 18.40 13.08
C ILE A 152 15.70 19.16 12.11
N LYS A 153 17.01 19.17 12.38
CA LYS A 153 18.03 19.65 11.44
C LYS A 153 18.28 18.66 10.29
N ALA A 154 17.82 17.42 10.41
CA ALA A 154 17.94 16.40 9.36
C ALA A 154 16.80 16.52 8.35
N GLN A 155 17.13 16.74 7.07
CA GLN A 155 16.17 16.73 5.97
C GLN A 155 15.36 15.42 5.99
N LYS A 156 14.03 15.50 6.04
CA LYS A 156 13.15 14.32 6.00
C LYS A 156 13.36 13.61 4.67
N ASN A 157 13.66 12.31 4.73
CA ASN A 157 13.79 11.45 3.57
C ASN A 157 12.40 10.96 3.14
N PHE A 158 11.74 11.74 2.29
CA PHE A 158 10.36 11.45 1.87
C PHE A 158 10.24 10.12 1.12
N ALA A 159 11.26 9.70 0.37
CA ALA A 159 11.27 8.39 -0.28
C ALA A 159 11.18 7.24 0.73
N VAL A 160 12.07 7.24 1.73
CA VAL A 160 12.08 6.20 2.77
C VAL A 160 10.81 6.22 3.61
N ILE A 161 10.34 7.40 4.01
CA ILE A 161 9.09 7.52 4.77
C ILE A 161 7.92 6.93 3.98
N THR A 162 7.79 7.28 2.69
CA THR A 162 6.69 6.80 1.85
C THR A 162 6.75 5.30 1.60
N ALA A 163 7.94 4.76 1.33
CA ALA A 163 8.13 3.33 1.09
C ALA A 163 7.79 2.49 2.33
N ILE A 164 8.29 2.89 3.51
CA ILE A 164 8.01 2.15 4.74
C ILE A 164 6.55 2.32 5.17
N GLU A 165 5.97 3.52 5.02
CA GLU A 165 4.55 3.75 5.31
C GLU A 165 3.66 2.83 4.44
N LEU A 166 3.94 2.74 3.13
CA LEU A 166 3.26 1.82 2.24
C LEU A 166 3.39 0.37 2.70
N ILE A 167 4.62 -0.12 2.90
CA ILE A 167 4.87 -1.52 3.27
C ILE A 167 4.21 -1.86 4.60
N ALA A 168 4.36 -1.02 5.62
CA ALA A 168 3.80 -1.28 6.94
C ALA A 168 2.27 -1.32 6.92
N ILE A 169 1.62 -0.41 6.18
CA ILE A 169 0.16 -0.36 6.06
C ILE A 169 -0.36 -1.55 5.24
N LEU A 170 0.27 -1.86 4.11
CA LEU A 170 -0.06 -3.05 3.29
C LEU A 170 0.03 -4.31 4.15
N TRP A 171 1.15 -4.51 4.82
CA TRP A 171 1.37 -5.67 5.68
C TRP A 171 0.34 -5.78 6.80
N THR A 172 0.05 -4.66 7.48
CA THR A 172 -0.96 -4.63 8.54
C THR A 172 -2.31 -5.10 8.02
N PHE A 173 -2.74 -4.57 6.88
CA PHE A 173 -4.07 -4.88 6.37
C PHE A 173 -4.16 -6.24 5.68
N TYR A 174 -3.08 -6.73 5.06
CA TYR A 174 -2.98 -8.14 4.66
C TYR A 174 -3.20 -9.05 5.86
N LEU A 175 -2.48 -8.84 6.97
CA LEU A 175 -2.66 -9.68 8.16
C LEU A 175 -4.07 -9.57 8.74
N VAL A 176 -4.67 -8.38 8.79
CA VAL A 176 -6.06 -8.22 9.22
C VAL A 176 -7.01 -9.04 8.35
N LEU A 177 -6.85 -9.00 7.01
CA LEU A 177 -7.67 -9.79 6.10
C LEU A 177 -7.45 -11.29 6.32
N LEU A 178 -6.20 -11.75 6.37
CA LEU A 178 -5.88 -13.17 6.52
C LEU A 178 -6.38 -13.76 7.85
N PHE A 179 -6.23 -13.02 8.96
CA PHE A 179 -6.82 -13.44 10.24
C PHE A 179 -8.35 -13.38 10.24
N SER A 180 -8.96 -12.44 9.50
CA SER A 180 -10.42 -12.38 9.36
C SER A 180 -10.98 -13.55 8.55
N TYR A 181 -10.23 -14.03 7.54
CA TYR A 181 -10.65 -15.13 6.68
C TYR A 181 -10.41 -16.51 7.28
N ASP A 182 -9.52 -16.62 8.27
CA ASP A 182 -9.26 -17.89 8.93
C ASP A 182 -10.46 -18.31 9.80
N ASN A 183 -11.08 -19.43 9.43
CA ASN A 183 -12.23 -20.02 10.11
C ASN A 183 -11.93 -20.45 11.55
N THR A 184 -10.66 -20.61 11.93
CA THR A 184 -10.23 -20.89 13.31
C THR A 184 -10.40 -19.67 14.21
N PHE A 185 -10.27 -18.46 13.65
CA PHE A 185 -10.42 -17.20 14.38
C PHE A 185 -11.81 -16.60 14.23
N PHE A 186 -12.20 -16.31 12.99
CA PHE A 186 -13.47 -15.63 12.67
C PHE A 186 -14.18 -16.31 11.50
N GLY A 187 -13.54 -16.35 10.34
CA GLY A 187 -14.13 -16.78 9.08
C GLY A 187 -14.63 -15.62 8.20
N ASP A 188 -14.68 -15.84 6.90
CA ASP A 188 -15.00 -14.82 5.90
C ASP A 188 -16.43 -14.26 6.02
N ARG A 189 -17.39 -15.05 6.52
CA ARG A 189 -18.79 -14.67 6.76
C ARG A 189 -19.11 -14.31 8.22
N HIS A 190 -18.09 -14.04 9.04
CA HIS A 190 -18.28 -13.70 10.45
C HIS A 190 -18.69 -12.22 10.65
N PRO A 191 -19.50 -11.86 11.66
CA PRO A 191 -19.87 -10.47 11.96
C PRO A 191 -18.66 -9.52 12.11
N VAL A 192 -17.54 -10.02 12.62
CA VAL A 192 -16.28 -9.26 12.72
C VAL A 192 -15.72 -8.93 11.34
N THR A 193 -15.77 -9.86 10.39
CA THR A 193 -15.32 -9.65 9.00
C THR A 193 -16.22 -8.63 8.30
N TYR A 194 -17.54 -8.67 8.53
CA TYR A 194 -18.46 -7.62 8.08
C TYR A 194 -18.12 -6.24 8.68
N LEU A 195 -17.80 -6.19 9.99
CA LEU A 195 -17.37 -4.97 10.65
C LEU A 195 -16.05 -4.42 10.06
N ILE A 196 -15.09 -5.30 9.76
CA ILE A 196 -13.83 -4.92 9.11
C ILE A 196 -14.12 -4.35 7.72
N ALA A 197 -14.98 -4.98 6.91
CA ALA A 197 -15.34 -4.52 5.58
C ALA A 197 -15.98 -3.12 5.61
N PHE A 198 -17.11 -2.98 6.30
CA PHE A 198 -17.86 -1.71 6.31
C PHE A 198 -17.17 -0.63 7.15
N GLY A 199 -16.48 -1.02 8.23
CA GLY A 199 -15.64 -0.11 9.00
C GLY A 199 -14.51 0.47 8.15
N SER A 200 -13.84 -0.36 7.34
CA SER A 200 -12.82 0.08 6.39
C SER A 200 -13.40 1.00 5.30
N LEU A 201 -14.59 0.70 4.79
CA LEU A 201 -15.27 1.58 3.84
C LEU A 201 -15.59 2.95 4.44
N LEU A 202 -16.21 3.01 5.62
CA LEU A 202 -16.55 4.28 6.27
C LEU A 202 -15.31 5.09 6.62
N TRP A 203 -14.26 4.43 7.11
CA TRP A 203 -13.00 5.07 7.44
C TRP A 203 -12.28 5.60 6.19
N SER A 204 -12.23 4.82 5.11
CA SER A 204 -11.60 5.26 3.86
C SER A 204 -12.36 6.45 3.25
N LEU A 205 -13.69 6.46 3.27
CA LEU A 205 -14.49 7.61 2.82
C LEU A 205 -14.20 8.88 3.65
N PHE A 206 -14.03 8.75 4.96
CA PHE A 206 -13.61 9.86 5.82
C PHE A 206 -12.21 10.38 5.44
N LEU A 207 -11.26 9.49 5.16
CA LEU A 207 -9.92 9.88 4.71
C LEU A 207 -9.99 10.56 3.33
N ILE A 208 -10.71 9.99 2.36
CA ILE A 208 -10.87 10.54 1.00
C ILE A 208 -11.48 11.97 1.06
N ARG A 209 -12.48 12.19 1.90
CA ARG A 209 -13.04 13.53 2.15
C ARG A 209 -11.98 14.54 2.58
N ASN A 210 -11.09 14.13 3.49
CA ASN A 210 -10.00 14.99 3.97
C ASN A 210 -8.91 15.17 2.91
N LEU A 211 -8.63 14.14 2.11
CA LEU A 211 -7.67 14.16 1.02
C LEU A 211 -8.00 15.21 -0.03
N PHE A 212 -9.28 15.40 -0.36
CA PHE A 212 -9.70 16.45 -1.31
C PHE A 212 -9.38 17.88 -0.85
N ARG A 213 -9.08 18.10 0.44
CA ARG A 213 -8.69 19.41 0.97
C ARG A 213 -7.18 19.67 0.87
N ILE A 214 -6.39 18.66 0.53
CA ILE A 214 -4.92 18.73 0.46
C ILE A 214 -4.49 19.37 -0.87
N LYS A 215 -3.62 20.39 -0.77
CA LYS A 215 -3.10 21.15 -1.92
C LYS A 215 -1.65 20.81 -2.30
N HIS A 216 -0.96 19.98 -1.51
CA HIS A 216 0.44 19.61 -1.75
C HIS A 216 0.53 18.17 -2.23
N MET A 217 1.02 17.95 -3.46
CA MET A 217 1.03 16.64 -4.12
C MET A 217 1.81 15.57 -3.33
N GLY A 218 3.05 15.84 -2.91
CA GLY A 218 3.83 14.87 -2.11
C GLY A 218 3.18 14.50 -0.77
N TYR A 219 2.40 15.40 -0.16
CA TYR A 219 1.60 15.06 1.02
C TYR A 219 0.31 14.32 0.65
N ALA A 220 -0.33 14.69 -0.47
CA ALA A 220 -1.53 14.03 -0.97
C ALA A 220 -1.28 12.55 -1.28
N ILE A 221 -0.16 12.21 -1.93
CA ILE A 221 0.22 10.81 -2.20
C ILE A 221 0.40 10.02 -0.90
N ARG A 222 1.18 10.55 0.05
CA ARG A 222 1.40 9.89 1.34
C ARG A 222 0.11 9.69 2.13
N TYR A 223 -0.83 10.64 2.05
CA TYR A 223 -2.14 10.54 2.66
C TYR A 223 -3.08 9.60 1.89
N ALA A 224 -2.92 9.49 0.56
CA ALA A 224 -3.71 8.60 -0.29
C ALA A 224 -3.37 7.11 -0.05
N ILE A 225 -2.12 6.79 0.29
CA ILE A 225 -1.68 5.42 0.62
C ILE A 225 -2.59 4.73 1.64
N PRO A 226 -2.73 5.22 2.90
CA PRO A 226 -3.64 4.61 3.86
C PRO A 226 -5.09 4.65 3.39
N ALA A 227 -5.53 5.72 2.71
CA ALA A 227 -6.91 5.83 2.26
C ALA A 227 -7.27 4.73 1.24
N VAL A 228 -6.37 4.45 0.29
CA VAL A 228 -6.53 3.44 -0.74
C VAL A 228 -6.40 2.04 -0.17
N ILE A 229 -5.38 1.76 0.67
CA ILE A 229 -5.20 0.40 1.23
C ILE A 229 -6.40 0.01 2.10
N ILE A 230 -6.88 0.94 2.94
CA ILE A 230 -8.07 0.69 3.77
C ILE A 230 -9.30 0.49 2.90
N PHE A 231 -9.47 1.29 1.84
CA PHE A 231 -10.55 1.08 0.88
C PHE A 231 -10.45 -0.30 0.21
N TRP A 232 -9.23 -0.74 -0.12
CA TRP A 232 -8.99 -2.01 -0.79
C TRP A 232 -9.39 -3.22 0.06
N ASN A 233 -9.30 -3.16 1.39
CA ASN A 233 -9.83 -4.23 2.24
C ASN A 233 -11.31 -4.52 1.98
N PHE A 234 -12.11 -3.47 1.75
CA PHE A 234 -13.51 -3.63 1.42
C PHE A 234 -13.68 -4.31 0.05
N VAL A 235 -12.85 -3.92 -0.93
CA VAL A 235 -12.85 -4.54 -2.26
C VAL A 235 -12.46 -6.02 -2.19
N GLU A 236 -11.40 -6.36 -1.46
CA GLU A 236 -10.92 -7.72 -1.25
C GLU A 236 -11.96 -8.61 -0.57
N ILE A 237 -12.65 -8.11 0.47
CA ILE A 237 -13.70 -8.87 1.16
C ILE A 237 -14.90 -9.10 0.23
N LEU A 238 -15.28 -8.12 -0.58
CA LEU A 238 -16.33 -8.30 -1.57
C LEU A 238 -15.93 -9.29 -2.68
N GLY A 239 -14.67 -9.28 -3.11
CA GLY A 239 -14.08 -10.27 -4.01
C GLY A 239 -14.15 -11.68 -3.41
N ARG A 240 -13.73 -11.82 -2.15
CA ARG A 240 -13.83 -13.09 -1.38
C ARG A 240 -15.26 -13.60 -1.28
N TRP A 241 -16.25 -12.71 -1.17
CA TRP A 241 -17.66 -13.07 -1.15
C TRP A 241 -18.27 -13.35 -2.54
N ASN A 242 -17.48 -13.31 -3.60
CA ASN A 242 -17.90 -13.43 -5.00
C ASN A 242 -18.98 -12.40 -5.41
N ILE A 243 -18.98 -11.21 -4.79
CA ILE A 243 -19.90 -10.12 -5.13
C ILE A 243 -19.31 -9.24 -6.25
N LEU A 244 -17.99 -9.06 -6.23
CA LEU A 244 -17.28 -8.29 -7.25
C LEU A 244 -16.54 -9.22 -8.21
N ASN A 245 -16.74 -9.00 -9.51
CA ASN A 245 -15.90 -9.58 -10.54
C ASN A 245 -14.64 -8.74 -10.68
N GLU A 246 -13.52 -9.26 -10.19
CA GLU A 246 -12.25 -8.56 -10.18
C GLU A 246 -11.59 -8.59 -11.57
N ILE A 247 -11.78 -7.53 -12.34
CA ILE A 247 -11.23 -7.40 -13.70
C ILE A 247 -9.69 -7.53 -13.73
N TRP A 248 -9.01 -7.11 -12.66
CA TRP A 248 -7.55 -7.19 -12.51
C TRP A 248 -7.04 -8.61 -12.21
N VAL A 249 -7.91 -9.53 -11.78
CA VAL A 249 -7.56 -10.96 -11.58
C VAL A 249 -7.61 -11.73 -12.91
N LYS A 250 -8.21 -11.15 -13.95
CA LYS A 250 -8.28 -11.75 -15.29
C LYS A 250 -7.81 -10.77 -16.38
N PRO A 251 -6.52 -10.35 -16.35
CA PRO A 251 -6.02 -9.32 -17.26
C PRO A 251 -6.05 -9.71 -18.75
N TYR A 252 -6.09 -11.01 -19.06
CA TYR A 252 -6.20 -11.51 -20.43
C TYR A 252 -7.64 -11.47 -20.97
N GLU A 253 -8.64 -11.59 -20.10
CA GLU A 253 -10.06 -11.49 -20.46
C GLU A 253 -10.45 -10.01 -20.60
N TYR A 254 -10.02 -9.18 -19.66
CA TYR A 254 -10.31 -7.73 -19.59
C TYR A 254 -9.13 -6.86 -20.04
N TRP A 255 -8.50 -7.22 -21.16
CA TRP A 255 -7.27 -6.56 -21.61
C TRP A 255 -7.49 -5.08 -21.98
N LEU A 256 -8.68 -4.73 -22.51
CA LEU A 256 -9.03 -3.36 -22.86
C LEU A 256 -9.13 -2.47 -21.62
N GLU A 257 -9.82 -2.95 -20.60
CA GLU A 257 -10.00 -2.27 -19.32
C GLU A 257 -8.64 -2.07 -18.63
N MET A 258 -7.77 -3.08 -18.68
CA MET A 258 -6.42 -2.99 -18.12
C MET A 258 -5.54 -1.99 -18.87
N ILE A 259 -5.58 -1.96 -20.20
CA ILE A 259 -4.84 -0.95 -21.00
C ILE A 259 -5.37 0.46 -20.72
N LEU A 260 -6.69 0.64 -20.68
CA LEU A 260 -7.30 1.94 -20.38
C LEU A 260 -6.89 2.42 -18.98
N THR A 261 -6.92 1.52 -17.99
CA THR A 261 -6.45 1.78 -16.62
C THR A 261 -4.99 2.22 -16.62
N LEU A 262 -4.13 1.53 -17.36
CA LEU A 262 -2.71 1.87 -17.50
C LEU A 262 -2.51 3.25 -18.16
N VAL A 263 -3.24 3.54 -19.24
CA VAL A 263 -3.14 4.84 -19.94
C VAL A 263 -3.57 5.98 -19.01
N ILE A 264 -4.69 5.84 -18.31
CA ILE A 264 -5.17 6.83 -17.34
C ILE A 264 -4.11 7.02 -16.23
N PHE A 265 -3.57 5.93 -15.71
CA PHE A 265 -2.52 5.99 -14.70
C PHE A 265 -1.29 6.75 -15.18
N VAL A 266 -0.78 6.46 -16.38
CA VAL A 266 0.40 7.13 -16.96
C VAL A 266 0.15 8.63 -17.15
N VAL A 267 -1.04 9.01 -17.62
CA VAL A 267 -1.43 10.42 -17.78
C VAL A 267 -1.47 11.14 -16.43
N LEU A 268 -2.18 10.57 -15.45
CA LEU A 268 -2.29 11.15 -14.11
C LEU A 268 -0.94 11.24 -13.41
N PHE A 269 -0.12 10.20 -13.53
CA PHE A 269 1.23 10.16 -12.99
C PHE A 269 2.12 11.24 -13.63
N GLY A 270 2.13 11.35 -14.97
CA GLY A 270 2.88 12.39 -15.68
C GLY A 270 2.48 13.80 -15.24
N VAL A 271 1.18 14.08 -15.15
CA VAL A 271 0.65 15.35 -14.65
C VAL A 271 1.11 15.63 -13.21
N SER A 272 1.07 14.62 -12.34
CA SER A 272 1.46 14.76 -10.93
C SER A 272 2.95 15.06 -10.72
N LEU A 273 3.82 14.60 -11.64
CA LEU A 273 5.25 14.92 -11.63
C LEU A 273 5.55 16.35 -12.13
N LEU A 274 4.73 16.85 -13.04
CA LEU A 274 4.86 18.19 -13.63
C LEU A 274 4.30 19.31 -12.75
N GLU A 275 3.47 18.97 -11.75
CA GLU A 275 2.89 19.96 -10.83
C GLU A 275 4.00 20.70 -10.06
N LYS A 276 4.28 21.94 -10.50
CA LYS A 276 5.22 22.84 -9.84
C LYS A 276 4.61 23.34 -8.52
N ARG A 277 5.46 23.47 -7.50
CA ARG A 277 5.11 24.11 -6.22
C ARG A 277 4.52 25.49 -6.54
N THR A 278 3.22 25.66 -6.34
CA THR A 278 2.69 27.02 -6.11
C THR A 278 3.16 27.38 -4.72
N ASN A 279 4.01 28.41 -4.60
CA ASN A 279 4.41 28.98 -3.32
C ASN A 279 3.17 29.60 -2.68
N ILE A 280 2.35 28.77 -2.03
CA ILE A 280 1.34 29.27 -1.11
C ILE A 280 2.09 29.46 0.23
N PRO A 281 2.27 30.69 0.71
CA PRO A 281 2.94 30.92 1.98
C PRO A 281 2.16 30.19 3.09
N TYR A 282 2.89 29.37 3.83
CA TYR A 282 2.40 28.77 5.06
C TYR A 282 2.13 29.90 6.05
N THR A 283 0.85 30.23 6.25
CA THR A 283 0.41 31.04 7.39
C THR A 283 0.18 30.08 8.55
N PRO A 284 1.05 30.03 9.56
CA PRO A 284 0.73 29.31 10.79
C PRO A 284 -0.52 29.93 11.38
N LYS A 285 -1.59 29.14 11.52
CA LYS A 285 -2.69 29.51 12.40
C LYS A 285 -2.15 29.51 13.83
N THR A 286 -1.82 30.68 14.34
CA THR A 286 -1.72 30.94 15.78
C THR A 286 -3.09 30.63 16.38
N THR A 287 -3.18 29.49 17.05
CA THR A 287 -4.29 29.24 17.97
C THR A 287 -3.83 29.86 19.29
N SER A 288 -4.49 30.97 19.64
CA SER A 288 -4.57 31.46 21.01
C SER A 288 -5.46 30.52 21.82
#